data_AF-A0A972X5J6-F1
#
_entry.id   AF-A0A972X5J6-F1
#
_cell.length_a   1.000
_cell.length_b   1.000
_cell.length_c   1.000
_cell.angle_alpha   90.00
_cell.angle_beta   90.00
_cell.angle_gamma   90.00
#
_symmetry.space_group_name_H-M   'P 1'
#
loop_
_entity.id
_entity.type
_entity.pdbx_description
1 polymer ?
#
loop_
_entity_poly.entity_id
_entity_poly.type
_entity_poly.pdbx_seq_one_letter_code
_entity_poly.pdbx_strand_id
1 'polypeptide(L)'
;MNRPWLLVAVPLAIGLEWSDAHPTVVFCASLVAILPLVGIMGTATERLASKLGPTIGGLLNSTLNNLPELIIGGVALAHGLAGVVKASLTGAILANLLVSFGLALVTGGLRHGEQHFAAGSPPAAISRRSSSSSSPAEASPARTGWWRTAPSRG
;
A
#
# COMPACT_ATOMS: atom_id res chain seq x y z
N MET A 1 6.24 9.63 -9.94
CA MET A 1 7.57 10.22 -10.17
C MET A 1 8.11 9.72 -11.50
N ASN A 2 7.79 10.42 -12.59
CA ASN A 2 8.09 10.06 -13.97
C ASN A 2 9.33 10.84 -14.44
N ARG A 3 10.48 10.53 -13.82
CA ARG A 3 11.80 11.08 -14.17
C ARG A 3 12.58 10.03 -14.97
N PRO A 4 12.37 9.95 -16.30
CA PRO A 4 12.98 8.90 -17.14
C PRO A 4 14.51 8.95 -17.14
N TRP A 5 15.12 10.09 -16.80
CA TRP A 5 16.57 10.23 -16.72
C TRP A 5 17.21 9.31 -15.67
N LEU A 6 16.49 8.92 -14.61
CA LEU A 6 17.00 7.97 -13.62
C LEU A 6 17.19 6.57 -14.20
N LEU A 7 16.51 6.22 -15.30
CA LEU A 7 16.67 4.91 -15.96
C LEU A 7 18.05 4.71 -16.57
N VAL A 8 18.82 5.78 -16.77
CA VAL A 8 20.23 5.70 -17.20
C VAL A 8 21.08 4.94 -16.17
N ALA A 9 20.66 4.87 -14.90
CA ALA A 9 21.35 4.08 -13.89
C ALA A 9 21.36 2.57 -14.20
N VAL A 10 20.38 2.05 -14.96
CA VAL A 10 20.32 0.63 -15.33
C VAL A 10 21.42 0.22 -16.30
N PRO A 11 21.54 0.81 -17.52
CA PRO A 11 22.64 0.49 -18.40
C PRO A 11 24.00 0.89 -17.81
N LEU A 12 24.06 1.90 -16.94
CA LEU A 12 25.28 2.25 -16.21
C LEU A 12 25.72 1.11 -15.28
N ALA A 13 24.81 0.56 -14.47
CA ALA A 13 25.13 -0.56 -13.57
C ALA A 13 25.58 -1.81 -14.35
N ILE A 14 24.92 -2.11 -15.47
CA ILE A 14 25.30 -3.22 -16.37
C ILE A 14 26.68 -2.96 -16.98
N GLY A 15 26.94 -1.74 -17.46
CA GLY A 15 28.24 -1.37 -18.04
C GLY A 15 29.38 -1.47 -17.02
N LEU A 16 29.13 -1.10 -15.76
CA LEU A 16 30.10 -1.24 -14.67
C LEU A 16 30.44 -2.72 -14.40
N GLU A 17 29.43 -3.58 -14.38
CA GLU A 17 29.64 -5.04 -14.26
C GLU A 17 30.45 -5.60 -15.44
N TRP A 18 30.14 -5.20 -16.67
CA TRP A 18 30.89 -5.63 -17.85
C TRP A 18 32.33 -5.14 -17.89
N SER A 19 32.61 -4.00 -17.25
CA SER A 19 33.96 -3.46 -17.11
C SER A 19 34.76 -4.08 -15.95
N ASP A 20 34.19 -5.07 -15.25
CA ASP A 20 34.78 -5.70 -14.06
C ASP A 20 35.13 -4.66 -12.97
N ALA A 21 34.24 -3.67 -12.80
CA ALA A 21 34.43 -2.62 -11.81
C ALA A 21 34.36 -3.17 -10.38
N HIS A 22 34.90 -2.41 -9.41
CA HIS A 22 34.92 -2.84 -8.01
C HIS A 22 33.52 -3.25 -7.51
N PRO A 23 33.36 -4.43 -6.85
CA PRO A 23 32.04 -4.97 -6.50
C PRO A 23 31.14 -4.02 -5.70
N THR A 24 31.73 -3.21 -4.80
CA THR A 24 30.98 -2.20 -4.04
C THR A 24 30.38 -1.11 -4.93
N VAL A 25 31.09 -0.72 -6.00
CA VAL A 25 30.61 0.30 -6.95
C VAL A 25 29.45 -0.27 -7.76
N VAL A 26 29.57 -1.50 -8.24
CA VAL A 26 28.48 -2.19 -8.95
C VAL A 26 27.27 -2.36 -8.03
N PHE A 27 27.47 -2.73 -6.78
CA PHE A 27 26.41 -2.86 -5.78
C PHE A 27 25.68 -1.52 -5.57
N CYS A 28 26.40 -0.43 -5.33
CA CYS A 28 25.80 0.90 -5.15
C CYS A 28 25.08 1.38 -6.42
N ALA A 29 25.67 1.17 -7.61
CA ALA A 29 25.03 1.50 -8.88
C ALA A 29 23.74 0.70 -9.10
N SER A 30 23.74 -0.58 -8.74
CA SER A 30 22.56 -1.45 -8.80
C SER A 30 21.45 -0.98 -7.86
N LEU A 31 21.78 -0.57 -6.63
CA LEU A 31 20.79 0.01 -5.71
C LEU A 31 20.14 1.27 -6.28
N VAL A 32 20.93 2.16 -6.88
CA VAL A 32 20.40 3.38 -7.52
C VAL A 32 19.53 3.03 -8.73
N ALA A 33 19.91 2.02 -9.52
CA ALA A 33 19.15 1.54 -10.67
C ALA A 33 17.78 0.98 -10.28
N ILE A 34 17.64 0.39 -9.09
CA ILE A 34 16.37 -0.16 -8.60
C ILE A 34 15.35 0.95 -8.31
N LEU A 35 15.77 2.12 -7.82
CA LEU A 35 14.88 3.22 -7.43
C LEU A 35 13.86 3.65 -8.51
N PRO A 36 14.27 3.97 -9.76
CA PRO A 36 13.33 4.30 -10.82
C PRO A 36 12.48 3.09 -11.26
N LEU A 37 13.02 1.88 -11.21
CA LEU A 37 12.32 0.66 -11.60
C LEU A 37 11.13 0.40 -10.69
N VAL A 38 11.32 0.50 -9.37
CA VAL A 38 10.25 0.32 -8.38
C VAL A 38 9.17 1.40 -8.56
N GLY A 39 9.55 2.64 -8.86
CA GLY A 39 8.58 3.71 -9.12
C GLY A 39 7.70 3.46 -10.35
N ILE A 40 8.28 2.93 -11.44
CA ILE A 40 7.52 2.54 -12.64
C ILE A 40 6.66 1.32 -12.34
N MET A 41 7.20 0.32 -11.66
CA MET A 41 6.48 -0.90 -11.30
C MET A 41 5.28 -0.61 -10.41
N GLY A 42 5.41 0.27 -9.42
CA GLY A 42 4.30 0.70 -8.57
C GLY A 42 3.19 1.36 -9.38
N THR A 43 3.55 2.29 -10.28
CA THR A 43 2.56 2.96 -11.15
C THR A 43 1.86 1.96 -12.09
N ALA A 44 2.60 1.00 -12.64
CA ALA A 44 2.05 -0.06 -13.50
C ALA A 44 1.13 -1.00 -12.71
N THR A 45 1.54 -1.38 -11.49
CA THR A 45 0.78 -2.21 -10.56
C THR A 45 -0.53 -1.55 -10.19
N GLU A 46 -0.53 -0.26 -9.87
CA GLU A 46 -1.75 0.46 -9.49
C GLU A 46 -2.74 0.55 -10.66
N ARG A 47 -2.25 0.81 -11.87
CA ARG A 47 -3.08 0.80 -13.09
C ARG A 47 -3.66 -0.59 -13.36
N LEU A 48 -2.90 -1.65 -13.11
CA LEU A 48 -3.38 -3.03 -13.27
C LEU A 48 -4.41 -3.38 -12.19
N ALA A 49 -4.11 -3.10 -10.92
CA ALA A 49 -4.99 -3.35 -9.79
C ALA A 49 -6.34 -2.65 -9.94
N SER A 50 -6.36 -1.41 -10.46
CA SER A 50 -7.60 -0.66 -10.71
C SER A 50 -8.56 -1.33 -11.71
N LYS A 51 -8.06 -2.25 -12.55
CA LYS A 51 -8.87 -2.98 -13.55
C LYS A 51 -9.37 -4.34 -13.06
N LEU A 52 -8.85 -4.84 -11.94
CA LEU A 52 -9.08 -6.21 -11.46
C LEU A 52 -10.11 -6.30 -10.31
N GLY A 53 -10.75 -5.18 -9.95
CA GLY A 53 -11.71 -5.10 -8.85
C GLY A 53 -11.04 -5.10 -7.46
N PRO A 54 -11.78 -4.78 -6.39
CA PRO A 54 -11.20 -4.46 -5.08
C PRO A 54 -10.37 -5.59 -4.45
N THR A 55 -10.86 -6.84 -4.51
CA THR A 55 -10.19 -7.98 -3.86
C THR A 55 -8.91 -8.39 -4.58
N ILE A 56 -8.98 -8.65 -5.88
CA ILE A 56 -7.83 -9.09 -6.67
C ILE A 56 -6.84 -7.92 -6.84
N GLY A 57 -7.34 -6.70 -7.06
CA GLY A 57 -6.51 -5.51 -7.12
C GLY A 57 -5.76 -5.24 -5.81
N GLY A 58 -6.42 -5.41 -4.66
CA GLY A 58 -5.78 -5.29 -3.35
C GLY A 58 -4.68 -6.35 -3.12
N LEU A 59 -4.96 -7.61 -3.47
CA LEU A 59 -3.98 -8.70 -3.38
C LEU A 59 -2.76 -8.42 -4.28
N LEU A 60 -3.01 -8.02 -5.53
CA LEU A 60 -1.97 -7.73 -6.52
C LEU A 60 -1.12 -6.54 -6.09
N ASN A 61 -1.73 -5.47 -5.58
CA ASN A 61 -1.01 -4.31 -5.08
C ASN A 61 -0.11 -4.67 -3.88
N SER A 62 -0.63 -5.45 -2.93
CA SER A 62 0.15 -5.88 -1.77
C SER A 62 1.36 -6.74 -2.16
N THR A 63 1.16 -7.71 -3.05
CA THR A 63 2.24 -8.61 -3.49
C THR A 63 3.27 -7.89 -4.36
N LEU A 64 2.83 -7.15 -5.39
CA LEU A 64 3.74 -6.52 -6.35
C LEU A 64 4.51 -5.34 -5.75
N ASN A 65 3.90 -4.59 -4.83
CA ASN A 65 4.60 -3.47 -4.18
C ASN A 65 5.72 -3.94 -3.23
N ASN A 66 5.68 -5.18 -2.74
CA ASN A 66 6.75 -5.80 -1.94
C ASN A 66 7.56 -6.85 -2.73
N LEU A 67 7.27 -7.02 -4.03
CA LEU A 67 7.92 -8.03 -4.86
C LEU A 67 9.43 -7.82 -5.01
N PRO A 68 9.98 -6.59 -5.13
CA PRO A 68 11.42 -6.39 -5.23
C PRO A 68 12.17 -6.96 -4.03
N GLU A 69 11.64 -6.74 -2.82
CA GLU A 69 12.18 -7.26 -1.57
C GLU A 69 12.12 -8.79 -1.54
N LEU A 70 11.01 -9.38 -2.00
CA LEU A 70 10.88 -10.83 -2.09
C LEU A 70 11.85 -11.45 -3.11
N ILE A 71 12.07 -10.81 -4.25
CA ILE A 71 13.01 -11.28 -5.28
C ILE A 71 14.45 -11.19 -4.74
N ILE A 72 14.86 -10.03 -4.23
CA ILE A 72 16.23 -9.80 -3.72
C ILE A 72 16.50 -10.73 -2.53
N GLY A 73 15.54 -10.84 -1.61
CA GLY A 73 15.62 -11.77 -0.47
C GLY A 73 15.69 -13.23 -0.92
N GLY A 74 14.89 -13.63 -1.90
CA GLY A 74 14.91 -14.98 -2.47
C GLY A 74 16.25 -15.33 -3.11
N VAL A 75 16.80 -14.43 -3.93
CA VAL A 75 18.13 -14.61 -4.55
C VAL A 75 19.22 -14.67 -3.48
N ALA A 76 19.18 -13.80 -2.47
CA ALA A 76 20.14 -13.82 -1.37
C ALA A 76 20.06 -15.11 -0.54
N LEU A 77 18.85 -15.60 -0.25
CA LEU A 77 18.65 -16.89 0.41
C LEU A 77 19.21 -18.06 -0.40
N ALA A 78 19.00 -18.06 -1.72
CA ALA A 78 19.55 -19.09 -2.61
C ALA A 78 21.09 -19.13 -2.59
N HIS A 79 21.75 -18.02 -2.25
CA HIS A 79 23.20 -17.92 -2.07
C HIS A 79 23.64 -18.12 -0.60
N GLY A 80 22.76 -18.59 0.28
CA GLY A 80 23.08 -18.85 1.68
C GLY A 80 23.18 -17.60 2.57
N LEU A 81 22.78 -16.44 2.08
CA LEU A 81 22.90 -15.15 2.79
C LEU A 81 21.72 -14.89 3.75
N ALA A 82 21.37 -15.89 4.56
CA ALA A 82 20.23 -15.81 5.48
C ALA A 82 20.34 -14.65 6.49
N GLY A 83 21.56 -14.30 6.92
CA GLY A 83 21.80 -13.15 7.80
C GLY A 83 21.41 -11.81 7.15
N VAL A 84 21.76 -11.62 5.87
CA VAL A 84 21.42 -10.41 5.10
C VAL A 84 19.91 -10.31 4.92
N VAL A 85 19.25 -11.44 4.63
CA VAL A 85 17.80 -11.48 4.42
C VAL A 85 17.06 -11.10 5.70
N LYS A 86 17.44 -11.68 6.85
CA LYS A 86 16.86 -11.31 8.16
C LYS A 86 17.05 -9.83 8.46
N ALA A 87 18.27 -9.31 8.27
CA ALA A 87 18.58 -7.90 8.49
C ALA A 87 17.73 -7.00 7.57
N SER A 88 17.58 -7.37 6.30
CA SER A 88 16.77 -6.61 5.33
C SER A 88 15.27 -6.60 5.67
N LEU A 89 14.73 -7.72 6.16
CA LEU A 89 13.32 -7.82 6.56
C LEU A 89 13.04 -6.99 7.81
N THR A 90 13.92 -7.06 8.81
CA THR A 90 13.83 -6.19 9.99
C THR A 90 13.94 -4.72 9.58
N GLY A 91 14.88 -4.39 8.69
CA GLY A 91 15.05 -3.05 8.14
C GLY A 91 13.80 -2.53 7.43
N ALA A 92 13.16 -3.36 6.60
CA ALA A 92 11.93 -2.99 5.88
C ALA A 92 10.75 -2.69 6.83
N ILE A 93 10.59 -3.49 7.89
CA ILE A 93 9.57 -3.25 8.92
C ILE A 93 9.82 -1.90 9.61
N LEU A 94 11.06 -1.66 10.04
CA LEU A 94 11.43 -0.41 10.69
C LEU A 94 11.29 0.80 9.75
N ALA A 95 11.68 0.66 8.48
CA ALA A 95 11.55 1.72 7.48
C ALA A 95 10.09 2.11 7.25
N ASN A 96 9.18 1.14 7.16
CA ASN A 96 7.75 1.43 6.96
C ASN A 96 7.10 2.06 8.21
N LEU A 97 7.37 1.50 9.40
CA LEU A 97 6.69 1.88 10.64
C LEU A 97 7.28 3.11 11.33
N LEU A 98 8.59 3.32 11.23
CA LEU A 98 9.25 4.45 11.91
C LEU A 98 9.60 5.54 10.90
N VAL A 99 10.31 5.20 9.82
CA VAL A 99 10.86 6.21 8.90
C VAL A 99 9.75 6.83 8.05
N SER A 100 9.06 6.02 7.24
CA SER A 100 8.02 6.49 6.32
C SER A 100 6.82 7.06 7.08
N PHE A 101 6.32 6.34 8.08
CA PHE A 101 5.22 6.81 8.91
C PHE A 101 5.59 8.06 9.72
N GLY A 102 6.77 8.08 10.36
CA GLY A 102 7.24 9.26 11.11
C GLY A 102 7.41 10.48 10.20
N LEU A 103 7.97 10.29 9.00
CA LEU A 103 8.09 11.37 8.03
C LEU A 103 6.71 11.85 7.55
N ALA A 104 5.74 10.96 7.37
CA ALA A 104 4.37 11.33 7.04
C ALA A 104 3.71 12.15 8.16
N LEU A 105 3.92 11.80 9.43
CA LEU A 105 3.44 12.58 10.58
C LEU A 105 4.11 13.95 10.67
N VAL A 106 5.44 14.01 10.50
CA VAL A 106 6.18 15.28 10.56
C VAL A 106 5.75 16.20 9.40
N THR A 107 5.77 15.70 8.17
CA THR A 107 5.41 16.50 6.99
C THR A 107 3.92 16.86 6.97
N GLY A 108 3.05 15.95 7.41
CA GLY A 108 1.62 16.17 7.57
C GLY A 108 1.32 17.23 8.64
N GLY A 109 1.95 17.11 9.81
CA GLY A 109 1.78 18.01 10.95
C GLY A 109 2.34 19.41 10.72
N LEU A 110 3.51 19.54 10.07
CA LEU A 110 4.06 20.83 9.69
C LEU A 110 3.15 21.60 8.73
N ARG A 111 2.38 20.91 7.88
CA ARG A 111 1.49 21.53 6.88
C ARG A 111 0.04 21.71 7.36
N HIS A 112 -0.47 20.82 8.21
CA HIS A 112 -1.89 20.76 8.56
C HIS A 112 -2.19 20.74 10.06
N GLY A 113 -1.17 20.80 10.94
CA GLY A 113 -1.36 20.74 12.39
C GLY A 113 -1.77 19.35 12.88
N GLU A 114 -2.61 19.27 13.90
CA GLU A 114 -3.06 17.98 14.46
C GLU A 114 -3.96 17.21 13.48
N GLN A 115 -3.54 15.99 13.13
CA GLN A 115 -4.29 15.10 12.24
C GLN A 115 -5.06 14.05 13.06
N HIS A 116 -6.39 14.10 13.00
CA HIS A 116 -7.27 13.13 13.65
C HIS A 116 -7.59 11.97 12.70
N PHE A 117 -7.29 10.74 13.13
CA PHE A 117 -7.61 9.52 12.38
C PHE A 117 -8.72 8.74 13.10
N ALA A 118 -9.89 8.62 12.45
CA ALA A 118 -11.00 7.85 13.01
C ALA A 118 -10.67 6.34 12.94
N ALA A 119 -10.75 5.66 14.08
CA ALA A 119 -10.64 4.20 14.13
C ALA A 119 -11.86 3.56 13.44
N GLY A 120 -11.73 3.21 12.16
CA GLY A 120 -12.72 2.41 11.44
C GLY A 120 -13.48 3.09 10.29
N SER A 121 -13.09 4.28 9.82
CA SER A 121 -13.70 4.83 8.60
C SER A 121 -13.22 4.06 7.36
N PRO A 122 -14.10 3.40 6.59
CA PRO A 122 -13.73 2.94 5.25
C PRO A 122 -13.29 4.16 4.41
N PRO A 123 -12.34 3.99 3.47
CA PRO A 123 -11.88 5.09 2.61
C PRO A 123 -13.08 5.82 2.02
N ALA A 124 -13.04 7.15 2.05
CA ALA A 124 -14.13 8.14 1.95
C ALA A 124 -14.97 8.12 0.64
N ALA A 125 -15.44 6.95 0.22
CA ALA A 125 -16.24 6.72 -0.98
C ALA A 125 -17.62 6.08 -0.68
N ILE A 126 -17.89 5.68 0.57
CA ILE A 126 -19.19 5.11 0.99
C ILE A 126 -19.86 6.03 2.02
N SER A 127 -20.11 7.28 1.65
CA SER A 127 -21.13 8.09 2.34
C SER A 127 -21.95 8.97 1.41
N ARG A 128 -21.73 8.92 0.08
CA ARG A 128 -22.56 9.65 -0.89
C ARG A 128 -23.79 8.86 -1.35
N ARG A 129 -24.53 8.26 -0.42
CA ARG A 129 -25.90 7.78 -0.67
C ARG A 129 -26.73 7.63 0.61
N SER A 130 -26.94 8.70 1.37
CA SER A 130 -28.12 8.81 2.25
C SER A 130 -28.36 10.25 2.73
N SER A 131 -28.56 11.19 1.82
CA SER A 131 -29.19 12.47 2.15
C SER A 131 -29.83 13.10 0.92
N SER A 132 -30.91 12.49 0.44
CA SER A 132 -31.94 13.21 -0.30
C SER A 132 -33.30 12.91 0.33
N SER A 133 -33.75 13.88 1.13
CA SER A 133 -35.12 14.22 1.52
C SER A 133 -35.93 13.24 2.37
N SER A 134 -35.89 13.43 3.69
CA SER A 134 -37.09 13.37 4.53
C SER A 134 -37.73 14.77 4.57
N SER A 135 -38.95 14.91 4.05
CA SER A 135 -39.82 16.07 4.31
C SER A 135 -40.82 15.69 5.42
N PRO A 136 -41.06 16.53 6.44
CA PRO A 136 -41.99 16.20 7.53
C PRO A 136 -43.41 16.66 7.17
N ALA A 137 -44.31 15.71 6.95
CA ALA A 137 -45.75 15.95 6.97
C ALA A 137 -46.47 14.73 7.56
N GLU A 138 -46.88 14.87 8.81
CA GLU A 138 -48.25 14.63 9.26
C GLU A 138 -48.89 13.24 9.02
N ALA A 139 -48.89 12.39 10.06
CA ALA A 139 -50.07 11.73 10.64
C ALA A 139 -49.69 10.57 11.59
N SER A 140 -50.32 10.53 12.76
CA SER A 140 -50.36 9.46 13.77
C SER A 140 -51.83 9.30 14.19
N PRO A 141 -52.33 8.17 14.77
CA PRO A 141 -51.76 6.84 15.02
C PRO A 141 -52.65 5.67 14.52
N ALA A 142 -52.07 4.49 14.24
CA ALA A 142 -52.83 3.23 14.31
C ALA A 142 -51.92 2.06 14.69
N ARG A 143 -51.98 1.69 15.98
CA ARG A 143 -51.46 0.43 16.53
C ARG A 143 -52.28 -0.74 15.99
N THR A 144 -51.69 -1.57 15.13
CA THR A 144 -52.08 -2.98 15.00
C THR A 144 -50.83 -3.83 14.83
N GLY A 145 -50.41 -4.47 15.93
CA GLY A 145 -49.26 -5.38 15.98
C GLY A 145 -49.68 -6.79 15.59
N TRP A 146 -49.00 -7.34 14.59
CA TRP A 146 -49.33 -8.61 13.92
C TRP A 146 -48.69 -9.85 14.59
N TRP A 147 -47.95 -9.65 15.69
CA TRP A 147 -47.16 -10.68 16.37
C TRP A 147 -47.82 -11.20 17.67
N ARG A 148 -49.14 -11.04 17.84
CA ARG A 148 -49.84 -11.50 19.04
C ARG A 148 -50.76 -12.68 18.76
N THR A 149 -50.15 -13.84 18.49
CA THR A 149 -50.78 -15.15 18.69
C THR A 149 -49.73 -16.13 19.23
N ALA A 150 -49.64 -16.24 20.55
CA ALA A 150 -49.08 -17.41 21.23
C ALA A 150 -50.21 -18.01 22.06
N PRO A 151 -50.69 -19.24 21.77
CA PRO A 151 -51.67 -19.89 22.62
C PRO A 151 -50.95 -20.49 23.84
N SER A 152 -51.28 -19.99 25.03
CA SER A 152 -50.96 -20.62 26.30
C SER A 152 -52.19 -21.40 26.81
N ARG A 153 -52.18 -22.72 26.65
CA ARG A 153 -52.92 -23.73 27.42
C ARG A 153 -52.10 -25.01 27.28
N GLY A 154 -51.83 -25.82 28.29
CA GLY A 154 -52.45 -26.06 29.60
C GLY A 154 -52.15 -27.52 29.91
#